data_AF-K9RGV7-F1
#
_entry.id   AF-K9RGV7-F1
#
_cell.length_a   1.000
_cell.length_b   1.000
_cell.length_c   1.000
_cell.angle_alpha   90.00
_cell.angle_beta   90.00
_cell.angle_gamma   90.00
#
_symmetry.space_group_name_H-M   'P 1'
#
loop_
_entity.id
_entity.type
_entity.pdbx_description
1 polymer ?
#
loop_
_entity_poly.entity_id
_entity_poly.type
_entity_poly.pdbx_seq_one_letter_code
_entity_poly.pdbx_strand_id
1 'polypeptide(L)' 'MKYTIIFQWSDEDQCYVVSLPEFENVFQPCTHGDTYEEAIKNAQEVLEMLVESAYS' A
#
# COMPACT_ATOMS: atom_id res chain seq x y z
N MET A 1 -10.64 4.02 -11.67
CA MET A 1 -9.30 3.78 -12.23
C MET A 1 -8.81 2.41 -11.79
N LYS A 2 -7.74 1.90 -12.41
CA LYS A 2 -7.11 0.63 -12.03
C LYS A 2 -5.74 0.96 -11.44
N TYR A 3 -5.40 0.36 -10.31
CA TYR A 3 -4.14 0.56 -9.60
C TYR A 3 -3.47 -0.77 -9.34
N THR A 4 -2.15 -0.77 -9.30
CA THR A 4 -1.34 -1.94 -8.96
C THR A 4 -1.07 -1.93 -7.46
N ILE A 5 -1.23 -3.08 -6.82
CA ILE A 5 -0.82 -3.27 -5.42
C ILE A 5 0.27 -4.33 -5.41
N ILE A 6 1.45 -3.97 -4.92
CA ILE A 6 2.59 -4.88 -4.81
C ILE A 6 2.78 -5.25 -3.34
N PHE A 7 2.71 -6.55 -3.05
CA PHE A 7 2.98 -7.11 -1.73
C PHE A 7 4.37 -7.74 -1.75
N GLN A 8 5.18 -7.43 -0.74
CA GLN A 8 6.49 -8.06 -0.56
C GLN A 8 6.67 -8.41 0.91
N TRP A 9 7.18 -9.61 1.18
CA TRP A 9 7.60 -9.98 2.52
C TRP A 9 8.88 -9.22 2.88
N SER A 10 8.88 -8.55 4.04
CA SER A 10 10.07 -7.94 4.64
C SER A 10 10.64 -8.90 5.68
N ASP A 11 11.84 -9.42 5.43
CA ASP A 11 12.54 -10.24 6.43
C ASP A 11 12.98 -9.42 7.65
N GLU A 12 13.20 -8.11 7.50
CA GLU A 12 13.58 -7.21 8.60
C GLU A 12 12.41 -6.95 9.55
N ASP A 13 11.24 -6.66 8.99
CA ASP A 13 10.04 -6.29 9.75
C ASP A 13 9.12 -7.48 10.07
N GLN A 14 9.38 -8.65 9.45
CA GLN A 14 8.58 -9.88 9.57
C GLN A 14 7.09 -9.67 9.22
N CYS A 15 6.82 -8.84 8.21
CA CYS A 15 5.47 -8.55 7.73
C CYS A 15 5.45 -8.34 6.21
N TYR A 16 4.26 -8.25 5.62
CA TYR A 16 4.11 -7.81 4.23
C TYR A 16 4.13 -6.29 4.18
N VAL A 17 5.06 -5.73 3.43
CA VAL A 17 5.06 -4.32 3.05
C VAL A 17 4.35 -4.15 1.71
N VAL A 18 3.64 -3.03 1.57
CA VAL A 18 2.83 -2.75 0.38
C VAL A 18 3.32 -1.50 -0.31
N SER A 19 3.48 -1.59 -1.63
CA SER A 19 3.79 -0.45 -2.49
C SER A 19 2.69 -0.22 -3.54
N LEU A 20 2.44 1.05 -3.84
CA LEU A 20 1.51 1.52 -4.88
C LEU A 20 2.29 2.33 -5.92
N PRO A 21 2.82 1.68 -6.98
CA PRO A 21 3.82 2.28 -7.88
C PRO A 21 3.30 3.49 -8.67
N GLU A 22 1.99 3.64 -8.82
CA GLU A 22 1.39 4.80 -9.50
C GLU A 22 1.45 6.10 -8.66
N PHE A 23 1.80 6.02 -7.38
CA PHE A 23 1.90 7.18 -6.47
C PHE A 23 3.36 7.52 -6.17
N GLU A 24 4.06 8.06 -7.17
CA GLU A 24 5.49 8.39 -7.10
C GLU A 24 5.83 9.49 -6.09
N ASN A 25 4.85 10.32 -5.70
CA ASN A 25 5.04 11.42 -4.73
C ASN A 25 4.79 11.00 -3.27
N VAL A 26 4.60 9.71 -3.01
CA VAL A 26 4.35 9.16 -1.68
C VAL A 26 5.54 8.28 -1.27
N PHE A 27 5.93 8.34 0.00
CA PHE A 27 6.94 7.42 0.52
C PHE A 27 6.46 5.96 0.42
N GLN A 28 7.29 5.13 -0.20
CA GLN A 28 7.04 3.70 -0.37
C GLN A 28 8.05 2.90 0.48
N PRO A 29 7.70 1.73 1.02
CA PRO A 29 6.34 1.15 1.03
C PRO A 29 5.37 2.01 1.86
N CYS A 30 4.13 2.15 1.39
CA CYS A 30 3.17 3.09 1.95
C CYS A 30 2.33 2.52 3.10
N THR A 31 2.31 1.19 3.27
CA THR A 31 1.67 0.51 4.39
C THR A 31 2.21 -0.92 4.55
N HIS A 32 1.74 -1.64 5.56
CA HIS A 32 2.13 -3.01 5.87
C HIS A 32 0.97 -3.83 6.45
N GLY A 33 1.17 -5.13 6.66
CA GLY A 33 0.32 -6.01 7.44
C GLY A 33 0.97 -7.37 7.71
N ASP A 34 0.63 -8.00 8.82
CA ASP A 34 1.26 -9.26 9.26
C ASP A 34 0.71 -10.46 8.49
N THR A 35 -0.48 -10.30 7.92
CA THR A 35 -1.17 -11.30 7.10
C THR A 35 -1.55 -10.71 5.75
N TYR A 36 -1.87 -11.59 4.79
CA TYR A 36 -2.36 -11.13 3.48
C TYR A 36 -3.65 -10.30 3.62
N GLU A 37 -4.58 -10.71 4.48
CA GLU A 37 -5.85 -10.05 4.74
C GLU A 37 -5.67 -8.66 5.37
N GLU A 38 -4.76 -8.54 6.31
CA GLU A 38 -4.44 -7.25 6.92
C GLU A 38 -3.75 -6.32 5.93
N ALA A 39 -2.74 -6.82 5.22
CA ALA A 39 -1.99 -6.01 4.26
C ALA A 39 -2.90 -5.51 3.11
N ILE A 40 -3.85 -6.31 2.62
CA ILE A 40 -4.80 -5.84 1.58
C ILE A 40 -5.80 -4.84 2.13
N LYS A 41 -6.29 -5.03 3.36
CA LYS A 41 -7.19 -4.08 4.01
C LYS A 41 -6.49 -2.72 4.15
N ASN A 42 -5.29 -2.72 4.70
CA ASN A 42 -4.52 -1.50 4.90
C ASN A 42 -4.14 -0.84 3.56
N ALA A 43 -3.83 -1.64 2.52
CA ALA A 43 -3.57 -1.13 1.18
C ALA A 43 -4.78 -0.42 0.56
N GLN A 44 -5.99 -0.96 0.76
CA GLN A 44 -7.24 -0.36 0.28
C GLN A 44 -7.53 0.98 0.96
N GLU A 45 -7.34 1.06 2.28
CA GLU A 45 -7.51 2.30 3.05
C GLU A 45 -6.53 3.39 2.58
N VAL A 46 -5.24 3.05 2.40
CA VAL A 46 -4.24 4.00 1.88
C VAL A 46 -4.55 4.40 0.45
N LEU A 47 -4.94 3.46 -0.42
CA LEU A 47 -5.29 3.76 -1.80
C LEU A 47 -6.47 4.74 -1.88
N GLU A 48 -7.51 4.55 -1.05
CA GLU A 48 -8.66 5.45 -1.00
C GLU A 48 -8.23 6.87 -0.61
N MET A 49 -7.45 7.02 0.45
CA MET A 49 -6.91 8.32 0.88
C MET A 49 -6.08 9.01 -0.21
N LEU A 50 -5.20 8.25 -0.89
CA LEU A 50 -4.34 8.81 -1.92
C LEU A 50 -5.14 9.26 -3.16
N VAL A 51 -6.14 8.46 -3.56
CA VAL A 51 -7.04 8.84 -4.66
C VAL A 51 -7.84 10.08 -4.30
N GLU A 52 -8.41 10.16 -3.11
CA GLU A 52 -9.14 11.35 -2.66
C GLU A 52 -8.24 12.60 -2.69
N SER A 53 -7.00 12.49 -2.20
CA SER A 53 -6.05 13.60 -2.18
C SER A 53 -5.62 14.07 -3.58
N ALA A 54 -5.58 13.16 -4.57
CA ALA A 54 -5.19 13.50 -5.94
C ALA A 54 -6.31 14.22 -6.73
N TYR A 55 -7.56 14.11 -6.27
CA TYR A 55 -8.74 14.69 -6.90
C TYR A 55 -9.38 15.84 -6.09
N SER A 56 -8.76 16.23 -4.98
CA SER A 56 -9.15 17.39 -4.14
C SER A 56 -8.43 18.66 -4.56
#